data_AF-A0A356BUZ7-F1
#
_entry.id   AF-A0A356BUZ7-F1
#
_cell.length_a   1.000
_cell.length_b   1.000
_cell.length_c   1.000
_cell.angle_alpha   90.00
_cell.angle_beta   90.00
_cell.angle_gamma   90.00
#
_symmetry.space_group_name_H-M   'P 1'
#
loop_
_entity.id
_entity.type
_entity.pdbx_description
1 polymer ?
#
loop_
_entity_poly.entity_id
_entity_poly.type
_entity_poly.pdbx_seq_one_letter_code
_entity_poly.pdbx_strand_id
1 'polypeptide(L)'
;MDYLKFLESKRIVYQSAGLDVSRDKLSPLLFEFQKDLTWWNLKKGRSADFAGTGLGKTFIQSEWADKVNQATGENVLILAPLAVSQQTVREAARLGIIINPCRTQDDVKPGI
;
A
#
# COMPACT_ATOMS: atom_id res chain seq x y z
N MET A 1 -8.04 38.97 15.84
CA MET A 1 -7.53 37.58 15.74
C MET A 1 -6.14 37.69 15.16
N ASP A 2 -5.11 37.19 15.86
CA ASP A 2 -3.73 37.22 15.37
C ASP A 2 -3.62 36.36 14.10
N TYR A 3 -2.94 36.88 13.06
CA TYR A 3 -2.80 36.24 11.76
C TYR A 3 -2.16 34.85 11.89
N LEU A 4 -1.24 34.68 12.82
CA LEU A 4 -0.62 33.37 13.10
C LEU A 4 -1.64 32.35 13.61
N LYS A 5 -2.53 32.75 14.54
CA LYS A 5 -3.63 31.89 15.02
C LYS A 5 -4.62 31.52 13.92
N PHE A 6 -4.87 32.44 12.98
CA PHE A 6 -5.71 32.14 11.81
C PHE A 6 -5.05 31.09 10.90
N LEU A 7 -3.76 31.26 10.57
CA LEU A 7 -3.03 30.27 9.77
C LEU A 7 -2.97 28.90 10.45
N GLU A 8 -2.74 28.88 11.76
CA GLU A 8 -2.66 27.64 12.53
C GLU A 8 -4.00 26.90 12.57
N SER A 9 -5.13 27.63 12.65
CA SER A 9 -6.47 27.04 12.54
C SER A 9 -6.78 26.39 11.18
N LYS A 10 -6.02 26.74 10.13
CA LYS A 10 -6.16 26.16 8.78
C LYS A 10 -5.27 24.95 8.55
N ARG A 11 -4.36 24.63 9.48
CA ARG A 11 -3.46 23.50 9.36
C ARG A 11 -4.21 22.20 9.65
N ILE A 12 -4.50 21.44 8.61
CA ILE A 12 -5.03 20.08 8.74
C ILE A 12 -3.83 19.12 8.89
N VAL A 13 -3.68 18.53 10.08
CA VAL A 13 -2.66 17.51 10.33
C VAL A 13 -3.34 16.15 10.39
N TYR A 14 -3.10 15.32 9.38
CA TYR A 14 -3.57 13.93 9.40
C TYR A 14 -2.67 13.09 10.31
N GLN A 15 -3.22 12.66 11.45
CA GLN A 15 -2.53 11.75 12.35
C GLN A 15 -2.35 10.39 11.69
N SER A 16 -1.17 9.81 11.88
CA SER A 16 -0.88 8.46 11.40
C SER A 16 -1.76 7.46 12.13
N ALA A 17 -2.42 6.57 11.39
CA ALA A 17 -3.36 5.58 11.94
C ALA A 17 -3.11 4.17 11.37
N GLY A 18 -1.90 3.94 10.88
CA GLY A 18 -1.53 2.67 10.26
C GLY A 18 -0.66 1.79 11.15
N LEU A 19 0.13 0.93 10.51
CA LEU A 19 0.95 -0.09 11.13
C LEU A 19 2.40 0.38 11.30
N ASP A 20 3.00 0.08 12.45
CA ASP A 20 4.42 0.32 12.69
C ASP A 20 5.23 -0.95 12.37
N VAL A 21 5.44 -1.19 11.08
CA VAL A 21 6.26 -2.30 10.58
C VAL A 21 7.67 -1.79 10.32
N SER A 22 8.69 -2.46 10.83
CA SER A 22 10.08 -2.05 10.56
C SER A 22 10.50 -2.32 9.11
N ARG A 23 11.37 -1.45 8.55
CA ARG A 23 11.83 -1.54 7.15
C ARG A 23 12.55 -2.85 6.83
N ASP A 24 13.24 -3.45 7.80
CA ASP A 24 13.93 -4.75 7.64
C ASP A 24 12.97 -5.93 7.47
N LYS A 25 11.69 -5.77 7.85
CA LYS A 25 10.65 -6.78 7.64
C LYS A 25 10.01 -6.71 6.26
N LEU A 26 10.37 -5.73 5.44
CA LEU A 26 9.91 -5.61 4.06
C LEU A 26 10.76 -6.48 3.13
N SER A 27 10.16 -6.96 2.04
CA SER A 27 10.85 -7.85 1.11
C SER A 27 12.18 -7.27 0.62
N PRO A 28 13.26 -8.08 0.60
CA PRO A 28 14.57 -7.64 0.13
C PRO A 28 14.60 -7.36 -1.38
N LEU A 29 13.57 -7.75 -2.12
CA LEU A 29 13.42 -7.50 -3.54
C LEU A 29 12.96 -6.07 -3.85
N LEU A 30 12.48 -5.32 -2.86
CA LEU A 30 12.19 -3.90 -3.01
C LEU A 30 13.49 -3.10 -3.05
N PHE A 31 13.57 -2.14 -3.95
CA PHE A 31 14.61 -1.10 -3.88
C PHE A 31 14.46 -0.30 -2.58
N GLU A 32 15.55 0.33 -2.11
CA GLU A 32 15.53 1.08 -0.86
C GLU A 32 14.46 2.18 -0.82
N PHE A 33 14.26 2.90 -1.93
CA PHE A 33 13.20 3.91 -2.01
C PHE A 33 11.79 3.29 -1.98
N GLN A 34 11.61 2.07 -2.51
CA GLN A 34 10.33 1.37 -2.44
C GLN A 34 10.04 0.93 -1.01
N LYS A 35 11.06 0.48 -0.26
CA LYS A 35 10.92 0.20 1.18
C LYS A 35 10.50 1.44 1.95
N ASP A 36 11.05 2.60 1.63
CA ASP A 36 10.68 3.88 2.27
C ASP A 36 9.22 4.23 2.00
N LEU A 37 8.77 4.10 0.75
CA LEU A 37 7.38 4.35 0.36
C LEU A 37 6.42 3.35 1.04
N THR A 38 6.70 2.05 0.95
CA THR A 38 5.88 1.02 1.61
C THR A 38 5.80 1.22 3.11
N TRP A 39 6.94 1.46 3.77
CA TRP A 39 7.00 1.76 5.21
C TRP A 39 6.17 2.98 5.58
N TRP A 40 6.30 4.07 4.82
CA TRP A 40 5.55 5.29 5.04
C TRP A 40 4.04 5.05 4.89
N ASN A 41 3.63 4.30 3.86
CA ASN A 41 2.23 3.99 3.61
C ASN A 41 1.63 3.13 4.71
N LEU A 42 2.39 2.12 5.19
CA LEU A 42 2.02 1.32 6.35
C LEU A 42 1.84 2.21 7.56
N LYS A 43 2.81 3.07 7.88
CA LYS A 43 2.75 3.96 9.05
C LYS A 43 1.61 4.96 8.99
N LYS A 44 1.37 5.58 7.83
CA LYS A 44 0.28 6.55 7.64
C LYS A 44 -1.09 5.89 7.72
N GLY A 45 -1.23 4.65 7.25
CA GLY A 45 -2.50 3.92 7.14
C GLY A 45 -3.38 4.39 5.97
N ARG A 46 -3.40 5.70 5.68
CA ARG A 46 -4.01 6.28 4.48
C ARG A 46 -3.01 7.20 3.81
N SER A 47 -2.69 6.90 2.57
CA SER A 47 -1.63 7.57 1.81
C SER A 47 -1.87 7.40 0.31
N ALA A 48 -1.15 8.15 -0.50
CA ALA A 48 -1.16 8.03 -1.95
C ALA A 48 0.28 8.11 -2.48
N ASP A 49 0.66 7.14 -3.30
CA ASP A 49 1.98 7.11 -3.94
C ASP A 49 1.94 7.81 -5.30
N PHE A 50 2.42 9.06 -5.34
CA PHE A 50 2.60 9.81 -6.59
C PHE A 50 3.92 9.44 -7.30
N ALA A 51 4.19 8.15 -7.43
CA ALA A 51 5.39 7.63 -8.08
C ALA A 51 5.21 7.57 -9.60
N GLY A 52 6.24 7.99 -10.35
CA GLY A 52 6.29 7.93 -11.81
C GLY A 52 6.11 6.53 -12.40
N THR A 53 5.91 6.45 -13.72
CA THR A 53 5.88 5.18 -14.46
C THR A 53 7.23 4.47 -14.37
N GLY A 54 7.23 3.15 -14.21
CA GLY A 54 8.46 2.35 -14.09
C GLY A 54 9.07 2.28 -12.69
N LEU A 55 8.59 3.06 -11.71
CA LEU A 55 9.13 3.02 -10.33
C LEU A 55 8.64 1.84 -9.47
N GLY A 56 7.94 0.87 -10.07
CA GLY A 56 7.52 -0.35 -9.38
C GLY A 56 6.41 -0.17 -8.34
N LYS A 57 5.42 0.70 -8.62
CA LYS A 57 4.22 0.88 -7.79
C LYS A 57 3.52 -0.44 -7.42
N THR A 58 3.54 -1.40 -8.34
CA THR A 58 2.97 -2.73 -8.10
C THR A 58 3.67 -3.46 -6.96
N PHE A 59 5.01 -3.36 -6.83
CA PHE A 59 5.73 -3.97 -5.71
C PHE A 59 5.39 -3.26 -4.40
N ILE A 60 5.32 -1.93 -4.43
CA ILE A 60 4.97 -1.11 -3.25
C ILE A 60 3.58 -1.49 -2.72
N GLN A 61 2.55 -1.50 -3.59
CA GLN A 61 1.18 -1.81 -3.19
C GLN A 61 1.01 -3.27 -2.76
N SER A 62 1.70 -4.23 -3.39
CA SER A 62 1.58 -5.65 -3.06
C SER A 62 2.24 -5.95 -1.72
N GLU A 63 3.43 -5.42 -1.46
CA GLU A 63 4.10 -5.55 -0.15
C GLU A 63 3.27 -4.88 0.96
N TRP A 64 2.70 -3.70 0.69
CA TRP A 64 1.80 -3.04 1.63
C TRP A 64 0.57 -3.92 1.95
N ALA A 65 -0.08 -4.47 0.93
CA ALA A 65 -1.25 -5.33 1.10
C ALA A 65 -0.92 -6.59 1.91
N ASP A 66 0.22 -7.22 1.63
CA ASP A 66 0.73 -8.38 2.37
C ASP A 66 0.96 -8.06 3.85
N LYS A 67 1.60 -6.93 4.18
CA LYS A 67 1.80 -6.54 5.59
C LYS A 67 0.50 -6.19 6.30
N VAL A 68 -0.46 -5.59 5.61
CA VAL A 68 -1.79 -5.33 6.18
C VAL A 68 -2.53 -6.64 6.46
N ASN A 69 -2.56 -7.56 5.50
CA ASN A 69 -3.20 -8.87 5.67
C ASN A 69 -2.55 -9.68 6.80
N GLN A 70 -1.21 -9.74 6.86
CA GLN A 70 -0.50 -10.44 7.93
C GLN A 70 -0.75 -9.84 9.33
N ALA A 71 -0.82 -8.51 9.43
CA ALA A 71 -0.99 -7.85 10.72
C ALA A 71 -2.44 -7.91 11.25
N THR A 72 -3.42 -7.95 10.34
CA THR A 72 -4.85 -7.85 10.70
C THR A 72 -5.60 -9.16 10.58
N GLY A 73 -5.14 -10.09 9.74
CA GLY A 73 -5.89 -11.28 9.32
C GLY A 73 -7.06 -10.98 8.38
N GLU A 74 -7.28 -9.70 8.03
CA GLU A 74 -8.39 -9.26 7.20
C GLU A 74 -8.03 -9.26 5.71
N ASN A 75 -9.06 -9.36 4.87
CA ASN A 75 -8.87 -9.37 3.43
C ASN A 75 -8.54 -7.97 2.89
N VAL A 76 -7.68 -7.89 1.87
CA VAL A 76 -7.27 -6.64 1.23
C VAL A 76 -7.76 -6.60 -0.22
N LEU A 77 -8.49 -5.55 -0.60
CA LEU A 77 -8.95 -5.37 -1.98
C LEU A 77 -8.03 -4.41 -2.74
N ILE A 78 -7.48 -4.87 -3.86
CA ILE A 78 -6.74 -4.02 -4.80
C ILE A 78 -7.60 -3.76 -6.03
N LEU A 79 -7.95 -2.49 -6.26
CA LEU A 79 -8.68 -2.05 -7.44
C LEU A 79 -7.68 -1.60 -8.52
N ALA A 80 -7.72 -2.25 -9.68
CA ALA A 80 -6.86 -1.94 -10.83
C ALA A 80 -7.67 -1.96 -12.14
N PRO A 81 -7.26 -1.20 -13.18
CA PRO A 81 -7.81 -1.35 -14.51
C PRO A 81 -7.70 -2.80 -15.01
N LEU A 82 -8.67 -3.25 -15.81
CA LEU A 82 -8.75 -4.64 -16.30
C LEU A 82 -7.45 -5.12 -16.98
N ALA A 83 -6.80 -4.26 -17.76
CA ALA A 83 -5.56 -4.59 -18.45
C ALA A 83 -4.35 -4.75 -17.49
N VAL A 84 -4.45 -4.24 -16.26
CA VAL A 84 -3.37 -4.20 -15.28
C VAL A 84 -3.53 -5.28 -14.20
N SER A 85 -4.76 -5.75 -13.93
CA SER A 85 -5.03 -6.71 -12.85
C SER A 85 -4.17 -7.99 -12.97
N GLN A 86 -4.11 -8.59 -14.16
CA GLN A 86 -3.28 -9.77 -14.40
C GLN A 86 -1.78 -9.48 -14.30
N GLN A 87 -1.35 -8.26 -14.65
CA GLN A 87 0.04 -7.84 -14.43
C GLN A 87 0.34 -7.71 -12.93
N THR A 88 -0.58 -7.17 -12.14
CA THR A 88 -0.44 -7.07 -10.68
C THR A 88 -0.24 -8.45 -10.04
N VAL A 89 -1.03 -9.45 -10.45
CA VAL A 89 -0.89 -10.84 -9.96
C VAL A 89 0.51 -11.40 -10.29
N ARG A 90 0.96 -11.26 -11.54
CA ARG A 90 2.27 -11.78 -11.97
C ARG A 90 3.44 -11.10 -11.25
N GLU A 91 3.38 -9.78 -11.08
CA GLU A 91 4.43 -9.03 -10.38
C GLU A 91 4.45 -9.34 -8.88
N ALA A 92 3.29 -9.48 -8.23
CA ALA A 92 3.21 -9.85 -6.82
C ALA A 92 3.78 -11.25 -6.55
N ALA A 93 3.56 -12.20 -7.46
CA ALA A 93 4.14 -13.54 -7.36
C ALA A 93 5.68 -13.53 -7.31
N ARG A 94 6.34 -12.52 -7.90
CA ARG A 94 7.80 -12.33 -7.82
C ARG A 94 8.27 -11.96 -6.41
N LEU A 95 7.38 -11.38 -5.60
CA LEU A 95 7.60 -11.12 -4.17
C LEU A 95 7.20 -12.32 -3.29
N GLY A 96 6.70 -13.41 -3.87
CA GLY A 96 6.12 -14.53 -3.12
C GLY A 96 4.71 -14.26 -2.59
N ILE A 97 4.05 -13.20 -3.07
CA ILE A 97 2.72 -12.78 -2.62
C ILE A 97 1.67 -13.32 -3.58
N ILE A 98 0.63 -13.96 -3.05
CA ILE A 98 -0.51 -14.46 -3.83
C ILE A 98 -1.61 -13.41 -3.80
N ILE A 99 -2.04 -12.97 -4.98
CA ILE A 99 -3.19 -12.08 -5.18
C ILE A 99 -4.20 -12.80 -6.06
N ASN A 100 -5.45 -12.92 -5.60
CA ASN A 100 -6.50 -13.64 -6.32
C ASN A 100 -7.31 -12.66 -7.21
N PRO A 101 -7.21 -12.73 -8.54
CA PRO A 101 -7.97 -11.86 -9.42
C PRO A 101 -9.46 -12.19 -9.35
N CYS A 102 -10.29 -11.18 -9.10
CA CYS A 102 -11.74 -11.33 -9.03
C CYS A 102 -12.42 -10.56 -10.17
N ARG A 103 -13.37 -11.20 -10.87
CA ARG A 103 -14.23 -10.54 -11.86
C ARG A 103 -15.62 -10.28 -11.29
N THR A 104 -16.07 -11.15 -10.41
CA THR A 104 -17.37 -11.13 -9.75
C THR A 104 -17.18 -11.36 -8.24
N GLN A 105 -18.24 -11.17 -7.47
CA GLN A 105 -18.22 -11.40 -6.02
C GLN A 105 -17.93 -12.87 -5.68
N ASP A 106 -18.33 -13.81 -6.54
CA ASP A 106 -18.14 -15.25 -6.32
C ASP A 106 -16.67 -15.67 -6.42
N ASP A 107 -15.81 -14.84 -7.04
CA ASP A 107 -14.38 -15.11 -7.17
C ASP A 107 -13.58 -14.76 -5.90
N VAL A 108 -14.19 -14.04 -4.94
CA VAL A 108 -13.52 -13.52 -3.74
C VAL A 108 -13.04 -14.65 -2.84
N LYS A 109 -11.78 -14.57 -2.42
CA LYS A 109 -11.15 -15.53 -1.49
C LYS A 109 -10.48 -14.79 -0.34
N PRO A 110 -10.26 -15.47 0.80
CA PRO A 110 -9.44 -14.91 1.87
C PRO A 110 -8.03 -14.53 1.38
N GLY A 111 -7.48 -13.44 1.91
CA GLY A 111 -6.18 -12.90 1.50
C GLY A 111 -6.31 -11.58 0.74
N ILE A 112 -5.58 -11.48 -0.39
CA ILE A 112 -5.46 -10.27 -1.22
C ILE A 112 -6.07 -10.53 -2.61
#